data_AF-A0A9X7G0U1-F1
#
_entry.id   AF-A0A9X7G0U1-F1
#
_cell.length_a   1.000
_cell.length_b   1.000
_cell.length_c   1.000
_cell.angle_alpha   90.00
_cell.angle_beta   90.00
_cell.angle_gamma   90.00
#
_symmetry.space_group_name_H-M   'P 1'
#
loop_
_entity.id
_entity.type
_entity.pdbx_description
1 polymer ?
#
loop_
_entity_poly.entity_id
_entity_poly.type
_entity_poly.pdbx_seq_one_letter_code
_entity_poly.pdbx_strand_id
1 'polypeptide(L)'
;TKLSSYRREIQEGLNTVEKWNSVTTYIFYGKNSELRSNSLEDQEVSALSLQLLQNCLIYMNTLMVQEILYDNQQYWLKKMTIEDFRGLTPLFYHHVNPYGIFKLNMDQRIPIKLQVA
;
A
#
# COMPACT_ATOMS: atom_id res chain seq x y z
N THR A 1 7.84 28.01 15.99
CA THR A 1 7.77 27.97 14.52
C THR A 1 8.51 26.79 13.90
N LYS A 2 9.73 26.40 14.37
CA LYS A 2 10.41 25.15 13.93
C LYS A 2 9.94 23.86 14.63
N LEU A 3 9.51 23.95 15.90
CA LEU A 3 9.02 22.80 16.67
C LEU A 3 7.70 22.24 16.15
N SER A 4 6.82 23.09 15.59
CA SER A 4 5.54 22.66 15.01
C SER A 4 5.73 21.93 13.68
N SER A 5 6.69 22.35 12.84
CA SER A 5 7.01 21.65 11.59
C SER A 5 7.64 20.28 11.87
N TYR A 6 8.56 20.21 12.85
CA TYR A 6 9.22 18.97 13.23
C TYR A 6 8.23 17.94 13.83
N ARG A 7 7.28 18.41 14.64
CA ARG A 7 6.18 17.54 15.13
C ARG A 7 5.28 17.05 14.01
N ARG A 8 5.01 17.89 13.01
CA ARG A 8 4.16 17.52 11.86
C ARG A 8 4.84 16.45 11.01
N GLU A 9 6.14 16.59 10.77
CA GLU A 9 6.95 15.58 10.07
C GLU A 9 7.01 14.24 10.83
N ILE A 10 7.24 14.29 12.15
CA ILE A 10 7.21 13.10 13.00
C ILE A 10 5.83 12.43 12.93
N GLN A 11 4.74 13.20 13.01
CA GLN A 11 3.38 12.67 12.95
C GLN A 11 3.03 12.11 11.55
N GLU A 12 3.48 12.76 10.47
CA GLU A 12 3.33 12.27 9.10
C GLU A 12 4.07 10.93 8.91
N GLY A 13 5.28 10.81 9.45
CA GLY A 13 6.04 9.55 9.49
C GLY A 13 5.38 8.48 10.36
N LEU A 14 4.89 8.84 11.54
CA LEU A 14 4.19 7.93 12.46
C LEU A 14 2.90 7.39 11.83
N ASN A 15 2.08 8.26 11.24
CA ASN A 15 0.84 7.88 10.55
C ASN A 15 1.11 6.93 9.37
N THR A 16 2.25 7.08 8.71
CA THR A 16 2.70 6.20 7.61
C THR A 16 3.04 4.80 8.15
N VAL A 17 3.81 4.74 9.25
CA VAL A 17 4.21 3.50 9.93
C VAL A 17 3.02 2.81 10.59
N GLU A 18 2.08 3.55 11.17
CA GLU A 18 0.85 3.00 11.77
C GLU A 18 -0.09 2.40 10.71
N LYS A 19 -0.27 3.09 9.57
CA LYS A 19 -0.99 2.52 8.42
C LYS A 19 -0.30 1.25 7.92
N TRP A 20 1.02 1.25 7.86
CA TRP A 20 1.82 0.10 7.44
C TRP A 20 1.73 -1.09 8.41
N ASN A 21 1.74 -0.83 9.72
CA ASN A 21 1.52 -1.84 10.77
C ASN A 21 0.09 -2.39 10.74
N SER A 22 -0.89 -1.54 10.41
CA SER A 22 -2.28 -1.96 10.26
C SER A 22 -2.47 -2.86 9.03
N VAL A 23 -1.82 -2.54 7.89
CA VAL A 23 -1.76 -3.40 6.69
C VAL A 23 -1.07 -4.73 7.00
N THR A 24 0.01 -4.70 7.77
CA THR A 24 0.74 -5.89 8.20
C THR A 24 -0.15 -6.85 9.00
N THR A 25 -0.84 -6.31 9.99
CA THR A 25 -1.79 -7.06 10.84
C THR A 25 -2.96 -7.62 10.01
N TYR A 26 -3.39 -6.88 8.99
CA TYR A 26 -4.48 -7.28 8.09
C TYR A 26 -4.11 -8.44 7.16
N ILE A 27 -2.89 -8.45 6.60
CA ILE A 27 -2.41 -9.51 5.71
C ILE A 27 -2.22 -10.83 6.49
N PHE A 28 -1.88 -10.76 7.78
CA PHE A 28 -1.64 -11.94 8.64
C PHE A 28 -2.90 -12.45 9.37
N TYR A 29 -4.10 -12.11 8.88
CA TYR A 29 -5.38 -12.40 9.56
C TYR A 29 -5.67 -13.91 9.77
N GLY A 30 -5.01 -14.82 9.02
CA GLY A 30 -5.31 -16.26 9.08
C GLY A 30 -4.72 -17.04 10.26
N LYS A 31 -3.80 -16.46 11.06
CA LYS A 31 -3.05 -17.20 12.10
C LYS A 31 -2.81 -16.38 13.39
N ASN A 32 -3.81 -15.63 13.85
CA ASN A 32 -3.75 -14.81 15.08
C ASN A 32 -2.60 -13.77 15.14
N SER A 33 -2.08 -13.30 14.00
CA SER A 33 -0.96 -12.33 13.99
C SER A 33 0.33 -12.80 14.69
N GLU A 34 0.47 -14.10 14.98
CA GLU A 34 1.65 -14.63 15.64
C GLU A 34 2.38 -15.61 14.73
N LEU A 35 3.64 -15.29 14.43
CA LEU A 35 4.61 -16.23 13.87
C LEU A 35 5.01 -17.26 14.94
N ARG A 36 4.07 -18.06 15.44
CA ARG A 36 4.40 -19.24 16.25
C ARG A 36 4.89 -20.37 15.34
N SER A 37 6.06 -20.17 14.73
CA SER A 37 6.91 -21.29 14.36
C SER A 37 8.09 -21.31 15.32
N ASN A 38 8.42 -22.51 15.83
CA ASN A 38 9.61 -22.74 16.65
C ASN A 38 10.91 -22.72 15.81
N SER A 39 10.80 -22.48 14.49
CA SER A 39 11.91 -22.35 13.56
C SER A 39 12.11 -20.90 13.15
N LEU A 40 13.33 -20.38 13.30
CA LEU A 40 13.71 -19.05 12.81
C LEU A 40 13.56 -18.92 11.29
N GLU A 41 13.82 -20.00 10.55
CA GLU A 41 13.68 -20.04 9.09
C GLU A 41 12.22 -19.80 8.65
N ASP A 42 11.25 -20.40 9.34
CA ASP A 42 9.84 -20.19 9.03
C ASP A 42 9.38 -18.76 9.34
N GLN A 43 9.96 -18.15 10.39
CA GLN A 43 9.71 -16.75 10.74
C GLN A 43 10.27 -15.82 9.65
N GLU A 44 11.49 -16.10 9.18
CA GLU A 44 12.14 -15.34 8.12
C GLU A 44 11.38 -15.43 6.79
N VAL A 45 11.00 -16.64 6.36
CA VAL A 45 10.20 -16.86 5.14
C VAL A 45 8.87 -16.11 5.23
N SER A 46 8.22 -16.14 6.39
CA SER A 46 6.95 -15.44 6.58
C SER A 46 7.12 -13.91 6.54
N ALA A 47 8.18 -13.38 7.16
CA ALA A 47 8.48 -11.95 7.12
C ALA A 47 8.79 -11.47 5.70
N LEU A 48 9.59 -12.24 4.94
CA LEU A 48 9.91 -11.94 3.55
C LEU A 48 8.67 -12.00 2.65
N SER A 49 7.82 -13.02 2.84
CA SER A 49 6.57 -13.17 2.08
C SER A 49 5.61 -12.03 2.37
N LEU A 50 5.52 -11.59 3.63
CA LEU A 50 4.74 -10.43 4.01
C LEU A 50 5.26 -9.15 3.35
N GLN A 51 6.58 -8.92 3.39
CA GLN A 51 7.20 -7.77 2.73
C GLN A 51 6.90 -7.76 1.22
N LEU A 52 6.95 -8.92 0.57
CA LEU A 52 6.59 -9.06 -0.84
C LEU A 52 5.14 -8.65 -1.09
N LEU A 53 4.19 -9.16 -0.29
CA LEU A 53 2.77 -8.82 -0.42
C LEU A 53 2.51 -7.31 -0.21
N GLN A 54 3.18 -6.70 0.76
CA GLN A 54 3.08 -5.26 0.98
C GLN A 54 3.61 -4.47 -0.23
N ASN A 55 4.75 -4.87 -0.79
CA ASN A 55 5.28 -4.25 -2.00
C ASN A 55 4.31 -4.37 -3.18
N CYS A 56 3.69 -5.55 -3.36
CA CYS A 56 2.65 -5.75 -4.37
C CYS A 56 1.44 -4.83 -4.16
N LEU A 57 0.97 -4.67 -2.92
CA LEU A 57 -0.13 -3.75 -2.61
C LEU A 57 0.23 -2.30 -2.92
N ILE A 58 1.41 -1.84 -2.50
CA ILE A 58 1.90 -0.48 -2.77
C ILE A 58 1.99 -0.23 -4.29
N TYR A 59 2.49 -1.22 -5.03
CA TYR A 59 2.58 -1.14 -6.49
C TYR A 59 1.20 -1.01 -7.14
N MET A 60 0.25 -1.85 -6.76
CA MET A 60 -1.14 -1.78 -7.25
C MET A 60 -1.80 -0.44 -6.92
N ASN A 61 -1.64 0.04 -5.69
CA ASN A 61 -2.18 1.32 -5.26
C ASN A 61 -1.58 2.49 -6.06
N THR A 62 -0.29 2.41 -6.37
CA THR A 62 0.40 3.41 -7.20
C THR A 62 -0.18 3.41 -8.62
N LEU A 63 -0.37 2.25 -9.23
CA LEU A 63 -0.99 2.13 -10.56
C LEU A 63 -2.41 2.69 -10.57
N MET A 64 -3.22 2.40 -9.55
CA MET A 64 -4.59 2.94 -9.43
C MET A 64 -4.61 4.47 -9.32
N VAL A 65 -3.71 5.04 -8.50
CA VAL A 65 -3.58 6.49 -8.37
C VAL A 65 -3.13 7.12 -9.68
N GLN A 66 -2.13 6.52 -10.35
CA GLN A 66 -1.69 6.99 -11.66
C GLN A 66 -2.82 6.93 -12.68
N GLU A 67 -3.62 5.87 -12.71
CA GLU A 67 -4.76 5.77 -13.64
C GLU A 67 -5.70 6.96 -13.45
N ILE A 68 -6.08 7.29 -12.21
CA ILE A 68 -6.95 8.44 -11.93
C ILE A 68 -6.30 9.78 -12.28
N LEU A 69 -5.00 9.95 -11.99
CA LEU A 69 -4.29 11.21 -12.24
C LEU A 69 -4.08 11.49 -13.73
N TYR A 70 -3.84 10.44 -14.53
CA TYR A 70 -3.58 10.56 -15.97
C TYR A 70 -4.83 10.40 -16.84
N ASP A 71 -5.95 9.96 -16.27
CA ASP A 71 -7.24 9.91 -16.97
C ASP A 71 -7.74 11.31 -17.38
N ASN A 72 -8.68 11.35 -18.34
CA ASN A 72 -9.37 12.57 -18.79
C ASN A 72 -8.44 13.77 -19.05
N GLN A 73 -7.40 13.56 -19.86
CA GLN A 73 -6.39 14.58 -20.20
C GLN A 73 -5.69 15.21 -18.98
N GLN A 74 -5.42 14.39 -17.95
CA GLN A 74 -4.75 14.78 -16.72
C GLN A 74 -5.52 15.85 -15.92
N TYR A 75 -6.86 15.81 -15.97
CA TYR A 75 -7.71 16.79 -15.30
C TYR A 75 -7.42 16.89 -13.79
N TRP A 76 -7.33 15.75 -13.09
CA TRP A 76 -7.04 15.72 -11.66
C TRP A 76 -5.63 16.18 -11.34
N LEU A 77 -4.65 15.73 -12.13
CA LEU A 77 -3.27 16.16 -11.98
C LEU A 77 -3.13 17.70 -12.10
N LYS A 78 -3.85 18.32 -13.05
CA LYS A 78 -3.87 19.79 -13.22
C LYS A 78 -4.59 20.54 -12.10
N LYS A 79 -5.50 19.87 -11.38
CA LYS A 79 -6.24 20.46 -10.26
C LYS A 79 -5.51 20.35 -8.92
N MET A 80 -4.51 19.48 -8.82
CA MET A 80 -3.78 19.27 -7.57
C MET A 80 -2.95 20.49 -7.18
N THR A 81 -3.00 20.81 -5.89
CA THR A 81 -2.12 21.78 -5.25
C THR A 81 -0.91 21.10 -4.64
N ILE A 82 0.08 21.89 -4.21
CA ILE A 82 1.26 21.39 -3.49
C ILE A 82 0.84 20.55 -2.28
N GLU A 83 -0.22 20.95 -1.57
CA GLU A 83 -0.66 20.23 -0.37
C GLU A 83 -1.33 18.89 -0.68
N ASP A 84 -1.99 18.78 -1.84
CA ASP A 84 -2.56 17.52 -2.32
C ASP A 84 -1.47 16.52 -2.67
N PHE A 85 -0.40 16.98 -3.34
CA PHE A 85 0.77 16.13 -3.63
C PHE A 85 1.47 15.65 -2.35
N ARG A 86 1.50 16.48 -1.30
CA ARG A 86 2.06 16.08 0.00
C ARG A 86 1.19 15.05 0.73
N GLY A 87 -0.13 15.10 0.52
CA GLY A 87 -1.07 14.13 1.10
C GLY A 87 -1.18 12.82 0.32
N LEU A 88 -0.64 12.77 -0.91
CA LEU A 88 -0.71 11.60 -1.77
C LEU A 88 0.09 10.44 -1.18
N THR A 89 -0.58 9.31 -0.96
CA THR A 89 0.07 8.11 -0.42
C THR A 89 -0.51 6.86 -1.06
N PRO A 90 0.33 5.89 -1.47
CA PRO A 90 -0.12 4.59 -1.97
C PRO A 90 -0.43 3.61 -0.84
N LEU A 91 -0.54 4.04 0.41
CA LEU A 91 -0.69 3.16 1.59
C LEU A 91 -2.15 2.93 2.02
N PHE A 92 -3.13 3.25 1.17
CA PHE A 92 -4.53 2.97 1.47
C PHE A 92 -4.88 1.51 1.20
N TYR A 93 -5.68 0.88 2.06
CA TYR A 93 -5.99 -0.56 1.95
C TYR A 93 -7.49 -0.87 2.10
N HIS A 94 -8.34 0.13 2.35
CA HIS A 94 -9.78 -0.07 2.55
C HIS A 94 -10.52 -0.70 1.34
N HIS A 95 -9.93 -0.66 0.15
CA HIS A 95 -10.49 -1.27 -1.06
C HIS A 95 -10.12 -2.76 -1.22
N VAL A 96 -9.21 -3.28 -0.38
CA VAL A 96 -8.78 -4.67 -0.40
C VAL A 96 -9.70 -5.48 0.50
N ASN A 97 -10.37 -6.49 -0.02
CA ASN A 97 -11.13 -7.46 0.77
C ASN A 97 -10.24 -8.68 1.06
N PRO A 98 -9.94 -9.03 2.33
CA PRO A 98 -9.08 -10.16 2.67
C PRO A 98 -9.90 -11.46 2.78
N TYR A 99 -11.23 -11.33 2.78
CA TYR A 99 -12.19 -12.41 2.96
C TYR A 99 -12.73 -12.84 1.61
N GLY A 100 -12.78 -14.15 1.42
CA GLY A 100 -13.39 -14.75 0.24
C GLY A 100 -12.48 -15.76 -0.44
N ILE A 101 -13.02 -16.39 -1.47
CA ILE A 101 -12.29 -17.35 -2.29
C ILE A 101 -11.97 -16.65 -3.60
N PHE A 102 -10.69 -16.35 -3.82
CA PHE A 102 -10.21 -15.85 -5.10
C PHE A 102 -9.80 -17.02 -5.98
N LYS A 103 -10.58 -17.28 -7.05
CA LYS A 103 -10.17 -18.23 -8.08
C LYS A 103 -9.13 -17.57 -8.98
N LEU A 104 -7.86 -17.89 -8.71
CA LEU A 104 -6.74 -17.37 -9.48
C LEU A 104 -6.76 -17.94 -10.91
N ASN A 105 -6.91 -17.07 -11.89
CA ASN A 105 -6.66 -17.38 -13.29
C ASN A 105 -5.28 -16.85 -13.69
N MET A 106 -4.33 -17.74 -13.94
CA MET A 106 -2.95 -17.39 -14.31
C MET A 106 -2.81 -16.87 -15.74
N ASP A 107 -3.85 -16.96 -16.57
CA ASP A 107 -3.88 -16.41 -17.93
C ASP A 107 -4.48 -14.99 -17.95
N GLN A 108 -5.17 -14.61 -16.89
CA GLN A 108 -5.72 -13.27 -16.74
C GLN A 108 -4.61 -12.29 -16.32
N ARG A 109 -4.51 -11.16 -17.02
CA ARG A 109 -3.64 -10.03 -16.64
C ARG A 109 -4.49 -8.81 -16.33
N ILE A 110 -4.03 -8.02 -15.37
CA ILE A 110 -4.65 -6.73 -15.08
C ILE A 110 -4.36 -5.81 -16.27
N PRO A 111 -5.38 -5.18 -16.89
CA PRO A 111 -5.16 -4.27 -18.01
C PRO A 111 -4.55 -2.96 -17.49
N ILE A 112 -3.23 -2.83 -17.57
CA ILE A 112 -2.51 -1.61 -17.18
C ILE A 112 -2.61 -0.62 -18.35
N LYS A 113 -3.37 0.47 -18.16
CA LYS A 113 -3.62 1.48 -19.21
C LYS A 113 -2.48 2.48 -19.39
N LEU A 114 -1.60 2.61 -18.41
CA LEU A 114 -0.44 3.50 -18.48
C LEU A 114 0.68 2.88 -19.30
N GLN A 115 0.94 3.44 -20.48
CA GLN A 115 2.19 3.22 -21.18
C GLN A 115 3.22 4.18 -20.60
N VAL A 116 4.28 3.63 -20.01
CA VAL A 116 5.47 4.42 -19.66
C VAL A 116 6.14 4.79 -20.98
N ALA A 117 6.28 6.09 -21.23
CA ALA A 117 6.92 6.66 -22.42
C ALA A 117 8.43 6.37 -22.44
#